data_AF-A0A817QK75-F1
#
_entry.id   AF-A0A817QK75-F1
#
_cell.length_a   1.000
_cell.length_b   1.000
_cell.length_c   1.000
_cell.angle_alpha   90.00
_cell.angle_beta   90.00
_cell.angle_gamma   90.00
#
_symmetry.space_group_name_H-M   'P 1'
#
loop_
_entity.id
_entity.type
_entity.pdbx_description
1 polymer ?
#
loop_
_entity_poly.entity_id
_entity_poly.type
_entity_poly.pdbx_seq_one_letter_code
_entity_poly.pdbx_strand_id
1 'polypeptide(L)'
;MPCLLVVTKCDNDHPLNTWWNDNEDIVRKQLKFEFIDCVCVSTLKTTRRIPNDTLEDYIESRSNLVQAILKCSLSEPMPVDSWKRTARSYAQSFFSRTRDLLSFEESSLWPGLERMFIELGYSPDNAKSEAKQFLKDLQEPN
;
A
#
# COMPACT_ATOMS: atom_id res chain seq x y z
N MET A 1 -11.08 10.43 -7.23
CA MET A 1 -9.65 10.47 -6.84
C MET A 1 -8.90 9.63 -7.86
N PRO A 2 -7.80 10.12 -8.45
CA PRO A 2 -7.07 9.36 -9.45
C PRO A 2 -6.40 8.13 -8.81
N CYS A 3 -7.00 6.95 -8.97
CA CYS A 3 -6.45 5.71 -8.44
C CYS A 3 -5.75 4.94 -9.57
N LEU A 4 -4.54 4.46 -9.30
CA LEU A 4 -3.83 3.51 -10.16
C LEU A 4 -4.00 2.11 -9.56
N LEU A 5 -4.53 1.17 -10.33
CA LEU A 5 -4.63 -0.22 -9.87
C LEU A 5 -3.32 -0.94 -10.14
N VAL A 6 -2.74 -1.57 -9.10
CA VAL A 6 -1.51 -2.36 -9.22
C VAL A 6 -1.86 -3.83 -9.01
N VAL A 7 -1.64 -4.64 -10.05
CA VAL A 7 -1.87 -6.08 -10.02
C VAL A 7 -0.53 -6.80 -9.91
N THR A 8 -0.30 -7.49 -8.80
CA THR A 8 0.97 -8.17 -8.53
C THR A 8 0.97 -9.62 -9.02
N LYS A 9 1.95 -9.98 -9.84
CA LYS A 9 2.26 -11.35 -10.27
C LYS A 9 2.91 -12.10 -9.13
N CYS A 10 2.45 -13.32 -8.89
CA CYS A 10 3.19 -14.30 -8.11
C CYS A 10 3.96 -15.27 -9.04
N ASP A 11 4.96 -15.94 -8.46
CA ASP A 11 5.74 -16.95 -9.19
C ASP A 11 4.80 -18.05 -9.75
N ASN A 12 4.93 -18.35 -11.04
CA ASN A 12 4.12 -19.29 -11.84
C ASN A 12 2.76 -18.79 -12.36
N ASP A 13 2.41 -17.52 -12.18
CA ASP A 13 1.19 -16.98 -12.82
C ASP A 13 1.37 -16.84 -14.35
N HIS A 14 0.27 -16.99 -15.08
CA HIS A 14 0.19 -16.67 -16.50
C HIS A 14 0.59 -15.20 -16.78
N PRO A 15 0.99 -14.86 -18.02
CA PRO A 15 1.29 -13.48 -18.39
C PRO A 15 0.14 -12.54 -18.00
N LEU A 16 0.43 -11.59 -17.10
CA LEU A 16 -0.59 -10.76 -16.46
C LEU A 16 -1.33 -9.83 -17.42
N ASN A 17 -0.69 -9.41 -18.51
CA ASN A 17 -1.32 -8.54 -19.50
C ASN A 17 -2.51 -9.25 -20.16
N THR A 18 -2.39 -10.54 -20.43
CA THR A 18 -3.49 -11.35 -20.99
C THR A 18 -4.60 -11.51 -19.96
N TRP A 19 -4.24 -11.82 -18.71
CA TRP A 19 -5.21 -11.91 -17.63
C TRP A 19 -5.98 -10.60 -17.43
N TRP A 20 -5.31 -9.46 -17.47
CA TRP A 20 -5.97 -8.15 -17.33
C TRP A 20 -6.99 -7.91 -18.44
N ASN A 21 -6.59 -8.12 -19.70
CA ASN A 21 -7.48 -7.96 -20.85
C ASN A 21 -8.74 -8.82 -20.74
N ASP A 22 -8.61 -10.03 -20.19
CA ASP A 22 -9.73 -10.96 -20.02
C ASP A 22 -10.62 -10.63 -18.81
N ASN A 23 -10.13 -9.86 -17.83
CA ASN A 23 -10.78 -9.65 -16.54
C ASN A 23 -11.12 -8.19 -16.21
N GLU A 24 -10.68 -7.22 -17.02
CA GLU A 24 -10.85 -5.78 -16.74
C GLU A 24 -12.32 -5.42 -16.42
N ASP A 25 -13.26 -5.86 -17.25
CA ASP A 25 -14.68 -5.56 -17.05
C ASP A 25 -15.24 -6.11 -15.75
N ILE A 26 -14.81 -7.31 -15.36
CA ILE A 26 -15.23 -7.97 -14.13
C ILE A 26 -14.65 -7.20 -12.94
N VAL A 27 -13.36 -6.88 -13.00
CA VAL A 27 -12.63 -6.15 -11.97
C VAL A 27 -13.24 -4.75 -11.80
N ARG A 28 -13.52 -4.01 -12.87
CA ARG A 28 -14.18 -2.69 -12.80
C ARG A 28 -15.58 -2.76 -12.21
N LYS A 29 -16.34 -3.81 -12.50
CA LYS A 29 -17.70 -3.99 -11.94
C LYS A 29 -17.67 -4.39 -10.46
N GLN A 30 -16.68 -5.16 -10.04
CA GLN A 30 -16.55 -5.63 -8.65
C GLN A 30 -15.88 -4.61 -7.74
N LEU A 31 -14.86 -3.92 -8.23
CA LEU A 31 -14.20 -2.85 -7.51
C LEU A 31 -15.13 -1.63 -7.52
N LYS A 32 -15.71 -1.32 -6.35
CA LYS A 32 -16.59 -0.16 -6.15
C LYS A 32 -15.85 1.18 -6.17
N PHE A 33 -14.69 1.27 -6.81
CA PHE A 33 -13.90 2.48 -6.93
C PHE A 33 -13.38 2.64 -8.36
N GLU A 34 -13.37 3.88 -8.84
CA GLU A 34 -12.90 4.23 -10.17
C GLU A 34 -11.37 4.36 -10.18
N PHE A 35 -10.72 3.72 -11.16
CA PHE A 35 -9.28 3.80 -11.39
C PHE A 35 -9.00 4.16 -12.85
N ILE A 36 -7.95 4.95 -13.05
CA ILE A 36 -7.63 5.58 -14.34
C ILE A 36 -6.87 4.63 -15.23
N ASP A 37 -6.01 3.81 -14.63
CA ASP A 37 -5.11 2.91 -15.34
C ASP A 37 -4.80 1.69 -14.47
N CYS A 38 -4.27 0.64 -15.09
CA CYS A 38 -3.84 -0.59 -14.42
C CYS A 38 -2.41 -0.92 -14.82
N VAL A 39 -1.58 -1.29 -13.85
CA VAL A 39 -0.24 -1.80 -14.10
C VAL A 39 -0.06 -3.17 -13.47
N CYS A 40 0.36 -4.10 -14.30
CA CYS A 40 0.77 -5.43 -13.90
C CYS A 40 2.25 -5.41 -13.48
N VAL A 41 2.54 -5.84 -12.25
CA VAL A 41 3.90 -5.81 -11.68
C VAL A 41 4.35 -7.20 -11.27
N SER A 42 5.56 -7.59 -11.64
CA SER A 42 6.15 -8.85 -11.18
C SER A 42 6.86 -8.64 -9.84
N THR A 43 6.75 -9.60 -8.93
CA THR A 43 7.48 -9.58 -7.66
C THR A 43 8.52 -10.69 -7.64
N LEU A 44 9.71 -10.41 -7.10
CA LEU A 44 10.77 -11.40 -6.95
C LEU A 44 10.72 -11.98 -5.53
N LYS A 45 10.24 -13.21 -5.38
CA LYS A 45 10.21 -13.93 -4.10
C LYS A 45 11.23 -15.07 -4.09
N THR A 46 12.53 -14.77 -4.15
CA THR A 46 13.52 -15.85 -4.00
C THR A 46 14.83 -15.43 -3.37
N THR A 47 15.34 -16.31 -2.50
CA THR A 47 16.70 -16.31 -1.93
C THR A 47 17.69 -17.11 -2.77
N ARG A 48 17.26 -17.70 -3.89
CA ARG A 48 18.07 -18.48 -4.84
C ARG A 48 18.27 -17.72 -6.15
N ARG A 49 19.18 -18.22 -6.99
CA ARG A 49 19.50 -17.65 -8.31
C ARG A 49 18.21 -17.46 -9.14
N ILE A 50 17.91 -16.20 -9.45
CA ILE A 50 16.77 -15.79 -10.25
C ILE A 50 17.05 -16.15 -11.73
N PRO A 51 16.13 -16.82 -12.44
CA PRO A 51 16.23 -17.01 -13.88
C PRO A 51 16.28 -15.65 -14.61
N ASN A 52 17.07 -15.53 -15.68
CA ASN A 52 17.23 -14.26 -16.39
C ASN A 52 15.90 -13.71 -16.91
N ASP A 53 15.03 -14.56 -17.47
CA ASP A 53 13.73 -14.17 -17.99
C ASP A 53 12.83 -13.55 -16.90
N THR A 54 12.89 -14.07 -15.67
CA THR A 54 12.15 -13.52 -14.52
C THR A 54 12.70 -12.17 -14.06
N LEU A 55 14.01 -11.98 -14.18
CA LEU A 55 14.66 -10.70 -13.88
C LEU A 55 14.30 -9.64 -14.93
N GLU A 56 14.24 -10.02 -16.20
CA GLU A 56 13.82 -9.15 -17.30
C GLU A 56 12.36 -8.72 -17.14
N ASP A 57 11.45 -9.66 -16.87
CA ASP A 57 10.04 -9.39 -16.54
C ASP A 57 9.89 -8.41 -15.37
N TYR A 58 10.71 -8.58 -14.33
CA TYR A 58 10.73 -7.68 -13.18
C TYR A 58 11.19 -6.27 -13.55
N ILE A 59 12.28 -6.14 -14.30
CA ILE A 59 12.83 -4.85 -14.72
C ILE A 59 11.81 -4.11 -15.59
N GLU A 60 11.22 -4.80 -16.56
CA GLU A 60 10.21 -4.24 -17.45
C GLU A 60 8.98 -3.77 -16.67
N SER A 61 8.42 -4.65 -15.83
CA SER A 61 7.22 -4.33 -15.06
C SER A 61 7.44 -3.20 -14.05
N ARG A 62 8.64 -3.09 -13.46
CA ARG A 62 9.05 -1.96 -12.62
C ARG A 62 9.12 -0.66 -13.42
N SER A 63 9.68 -0.70 -14.62
CA SER A 63 9.73 0.47 -15.52
C SER A 63 8.31 0.95 -15.86
N ASN A 64 7.41 0.03 -16.20
CA ASN A 64 6.01 0.32 -16.52
C ASN A 64 5.28 0.97 -15.34
N LEU A 65 5.51 0.48 -14.11
CA LEU A 65 4.95 1.09 -12.90
C LEU A 65 5.43 2.52 -12.70
N VAL A 66 6.74 2.78 -12.84
CA VAL A 66 7.29 4.14 -12.68
C VAL A 66 6.70 5.09 -13.72
N GLN A 67 6.61 4.66 -14.98
CA GLN A 67 6.01 5.46 -16.05
C GLN A 67 4.53 5.76 -15.78
N ALA A 68 3.75 4.78 -15.33
CA ALA A 68 2.35 4.98 -14.98
C ALA A 68 2.18 5.93 -13.79
N ILE A 69 3.05 5.84 -12.78
CA ILE A 69 3.06 6.78 -11.65
C ILE A 69 3.35 8.20 -12.15
N LEU A 70 4.36 8.40 -12.99
CA LEU A 70 4.69 9.73 -13.54
C LEU A 70 3.57 10.28 -14.43
N LYS A 71 2.93 9.42 -15.23
CA LYS A 71 1.80 9.78 -16.09
C LYS A 71 0.56 10.17 -15.28
N CYS A 72 0.28 9.45 -14.19
CA CYS A 72 -0.92 9.62 -13.38
C CYS A 72 -0.71 10.48 -12.13
N SER A 73 0.53 10.90 -11.85
CA SER A 73 0.85 11.75 -10.71
C SER A 73 0.23 13.12 -10.88
N LEU A 74 -0.35 13.63 -9.79
CA LEU A 74 -0.84 14.99 -9.73
C LEU A 74 0.35 15.96 -9.78
N SER A 75 0.18 17.08 -10.48
CA SER A 75 1.20 18.13 -10.57
C SER A 75 1.55 18.74 -9.21
N GLU A 76 0.59 18.72 -8.28
CA GLU A 76 0.79 19.08 -6.88
C GLU A 76 0.25 17.95 -6.00
N PRO A 77 0.90 17.65 -4.86
CA PRO A 77 0.36 16.71 -3.89
C PRO A 77 -1.05 17.13 -3.49
N MET A 78 -2.04 16.25 -3.65
CA MET A 78 -3.40 16.56 -3.22
C MET A 78 -3.39 16.81 -1.70
N PRO A 79 -3.82 17.98 -1.23
CA PRO A 79 -4.03 18.21 0.19
C PRO A 79 -5.23 17.37 0.61
N VAL A 80 -4.99 16.21 1.21
CA VAL A 80 -6.06 15.35 1.66
C VAL A 80 -6.45 15.79 3.08
N ASP A 81 -7.33 16.78 3.19
CA ASP A 81 -7.81 17.36 4.46
C ASP A 81 -8.48 16.34 5.40
N SER A 82 -8.80 15.15 4.89
CA SER A 82 -9.38 14.02 5.64
C SER A 82 -8.44 12.83 5.82
N TRP A 83 -7.23 12.84 5.24
CA TRP A 83 -6.29 11.70 5.29
C TRP A 83 -5.85 11.39 6.71
N LYS A 84 -5.72 12.39 7.58
CA LYS A 84 -5.43 12.17 9.00
C LYS A 84 -6.46 11.23 9.65
N ARG A 85 -7.75 11.35 9.31
CA ARG A 85 -8.83 10.48 9.80
C ARG A 85 -8.84 9.12 9.10
N THR A 86 -8.68 9.10 7.78
CA THR A 86 -8.69 7.84 6.99
C THR A 86 -7.46 6.98 7.26
N ALA A 87 -6.27 7.58 7.34
CA ALA A 87 -5.03 6.91 7.72
C ALA A 87 -5.08 6.43 9.18
N ARG A 88 -5.70 7.19 10.10
CA ARG A 88 -5.97 6.73 11.47
C ARG A 88 -6.89 5.50 11.48
N SER A 89 -7.99 5.54 10.74
CA SER A 89 -8.93 4.41 10.64
C SER A 89 -8.31 3.17 9.96
N TYR A 90 -7.49 3.39 8.92
CA TYR A 90 -6.76 2.31 8.25
C TYR A 90 -5.68 1.72 9.16
N ALA A 91 -4.90 2.57 9.85
CA ALA A 91 -3.95 2.13 10.85
C ALA A 91 -4.69 1.34 11.95
N GLN A 92 -5.80 1.83 12.49
CA GLN A 92 -6.59 1.11 13.51
C GLN A 92 -7.05 -0.26 13.01
N SER A 93 -7.53 -0.33 11.77
CA SER A 93 -8.01 -1.58 11.15
C SER A 93 -6.87 -2.55 10.86
N PHE A 94 -5.71 -2.05 10.43
CA PHE A 94 -4.52 -2.86 10.23
C PHE A 94 -4.01 -3.39 11.57
N PHE A 95 -3.79 -2.52 12.55
CA PHE A 95 -3.25 -2.86 13.88
C PHE A 95 -4.14 -3.81 14.66
N SER A 96 -5.46 -3.62 14.66
CA SER A 96 -6.38 -4.57 15.31
C SER A 96 -6.26 -5.98 14.70
N ARG A 97 -6.22 -6.08 13.37
CA ARG A 97 -6.05 -7.36 12.68
C ARG A 97 -4.67 -7.99 12.91
N THR A 98 -3.58 -7.23 12.90
CA THR A 98 -2.23 -7.80 13.12
C THR A 98 -1.93 -8.11 14.57
N ARG A 99 -2.47 -7.35 15.55
CA ARG A 99 -2.34 -7.65 16.98
C ARG A 99 -2.88 -9.04 17.30
N ASP A 100 -4.08 -9.33 16.80
CA ASP A 100 -4.75 -10.61 17.05
C ASP A 100 -4.07 -11.78 16.31
N LEU A 101 -3.32 -11.50 15.24
CA LEU A 101 -2.69 -12.54 14.40
C LEU A 101 -1.23 -12.85 14.77
N LEU A 102 -0.49 -11.92 15.38
CA LEU A 102 0.97 -12.01 15.52
C LEU A 102 1.52 -11.86 16.94
N SER A 103 0.68 -11.72 17.98
CA SER A 103 1.11 -11.64 19.39
C SER A 103 2.27 -10.65 19.62
N PHE A 104 2.25 -9.51 18.92
CA PHE A 104 3.31 -8.50 19.02
C PHE A 104 3.34 -7.89 20.42
N GLU A 105 4.55 -7.77 21.01
CA GLU A 105 4.75 -6.94 22.20
C GLU A 105 4.59 -5.45 21.83
N GLU A 106 3.67 -4.75 22.51
CA GLU A 106 3.33 -3.34 22.28
C GLU A 106 4.55 -2.39 22.30
N SER A 107 5.58 -2.72 23.09
CA SER A 107 6.81 -1.95 23.21
C SER A 107 7.58 -1.81 21.90
N SER A 108 7.42 -2.77 20.97
CA SER A 108 8.08 -2.78 19.65
C SER A 108 7.40 -1.87 18.62
N LEU A 109 6.16 -1.44 18.87
CA LEU A 109 5.34 -0.67 17.92
C LEU A 109 5.58 0.84 18.00
N TRP A 110 6.13 1.29 19.12
CA TRP A 110 6.36 2.70 19.45
C TRP A 110 7.19 3.44 18.40
N PRO A 111 8.39 2.96 18.01
CA PRO A 111 9.20 3.66 17.03
C PRO A 111 8.56 3.70 15.64
N GLY A 112 7.76 2.68 15.30
CA GLY A 112 7.07 2.59 14.01
C GLY A 112 5.93 3.58 13.88
N LEU A 113 5.11 3.73 14.93
CA LEU A 113 3.99 4.67 14.96
C LEU A 113 4.45 6.13 14.96
N GLU A 114 5.47 6.46 15.76
CA GLU A 114 6.02 7.82 15.79
C GLU A 114 6.62 8.20 14.43
N ARG A 115 7.37 7.29 13.80
CA ARG A 115 7.92 7.50 12.45
C ARG A 115 6.82 7.71 11.41
N MET A 116 5.74 6.93 11.48
CA MET A 116 4.58 7.10 10.60
C MET A 116 3.98 8.51 10.72
N PHE A 117 3.78 9.03 11.92
CA PHE A 117 3.24 10.39 12.10
C PHE A 117 4.21 11.49 11.62
N ILE A 118 5.52 11.29 11.77
CA ILE A 118 6.53 12.18 11.20
C ILE A 118 6.45 12.19 9.66
N GLU A 119 6.34 11.01 9.03
CA GLU A 119 6.16 10.87 7.57
C GLU A 119 4.84 11.51 7.09
N LEU A 120 3.83 11.57 7.95
CA LEU A 120 2.57 12.29 7.72
C LEU A 120 2.67 13.81 7.94
N GLY A 121 3.87 14.34 8.20
CA GLY A 121 4.14 15.77 8.31
C GLY A 121 3.86 16.37 9.70
N TYR A 122 3.71 15.55 10.73
CA TYR A 122 3.62 16.04 12.11
C TYR A 122 5.01 16.44 12.62
N SER A 123 5.08 17.50 13.45
CA SER A 123 6.31 17.78 14.19
C SER A 123 6.64 16.60 15.12
N PRO A 124 7.92 16.36 15.46
CA PRO A 124 8.30 15.25 16.33
C PRO A 124 7.51 15.20 17.66
N ASP A 125 7.30 16.36 18.29
CA ASP A 125 6.54 16.46 19.54
C ASP A 125 5.05 16.08 19.34
N ASN A 126 4.45 16.52 18.23
CA ASN A 126 3.07 16.19 17.91
C ASN A 126 2.92 14.72 17.47
N ALA A 127 3.88 14.18 16.72
CA ALA A 127 3.90 12.79 16.29
C ALA A 127 3.93 11.84 17.49
N LYS A 128 4.74 12.16 18.50
CA LYS A 128 4.80 11.41 19.76
C LYS A 128 3.49 11.47 20.54
N SER A 129 2.85 12.64 20.59
CA SER A 129 1.55 12.81 21.26
C SER A 129 0.44 12.03 20.55
N GLU A 130 0.38 12.10 19.22
CA GLU A 130 -0.60 11.37 18.40
C GLU A 130 -0.40 9.87 18.45
N ALA A 131 0.85 9.38 18.46
CA ALA A 131 1.14 7.96 18.64
C ALA A 131 0.64 7.43 20.00
N LYS A 132 0.79 8.22 21.08
CA LYS A 132 0.22 7.87 22.40
C LYS A 132 -1.29 7.82 22.39
N GLN A 133 -1.92 8.85 21.82
CA GLN A 133 -3.37 8.92 21.77
C GLN A 133 -3.94 7.78 20.91
N PHE A 134 -3.29 7.46 19.80
CA PHE A 134 -3.65 6.36 18.93
C PHE A 134 -3.61 4.99 19.63
N LEU A 135 -2.57 4.73 20.43
CA LEU A 135 -2.48 3.51 21.24
C LEU A 135 -3.54 3.45 22.33
N LYS A 136 -3.83 4.59 22.98
CA LYS A 136 -4.88 4.66 24.00
C LYS A 136 -6.27 4.35 23.39
N ASP A 137 -6.56 4.92 22.22
CA ASP A 137 -7.80 4.66 21.48
C ASP A 137 -7.92 3.20 21.01
N LEU A 138 -6.81 2.48 20.86
CA LEU A 138 -6.81 1.04 20.55
C LEU A 138 -7.06 0.16 21.78
N GLN A 139 -6.87 0.69 22.99
CA GLN A 139 -7.07 -0.02 24.26
C GLN A 139 -8.47 0.19 24.86
N GLU A 140 -9.14 1.28 24.52
CA GLU A 140 -10.53 1.56 24.92
C GLU A 140 -11.48 1.21 23.76
N PRO A 141 -12.15 0.04 23.76
CA PRO A 141 -13.17 -0.25 22.77
C PRO A 141 -14.37 0.68 23.00
N ASN A 142 -14.77 1.42 21.95
CA ASN A 142 -16.09 2.04 21.89
C ASN A 142 -17.19 0.97 21.79
#